data_AF-A0A8D8BUF9-F1
#
_entry.id   AF-A0A8D8BUF9-F1
#
_cell.length_a   1.000
_cell.length_b   1.000
_cell.length_c   1.000
_cell.angle_alpha   90.00
_cell.angle_beta   90.00
_cell.angle_gamma   90.00
#
_symmetry.space_group_name_H-M   'P 1'
#
loop_
_entity.id
_entity.type
_entity.pdbx_description
1 polymer ?
#
loop_
_entity_poly.entity_id
_entity_poly.type
_entity_poly.pdbx_seq_one_letter_code
_entity_poly.pdbx_strand_id
1 'polypeptide(L)'
;HKVHHEWSSPVAWSVMYCHPLEFILSDQIPIFIGPAICKSHPVTIAVWFLYVVVDTVVDHSGYHVPFFLYSRQHDYHHEKFNENFGVFGWCDSLHGTNKKY
;
A
#
# COMPACT_ATOMS: atom_id res chain seq x y z
N HIS A 1 2.86 11.98 -0.45
CA HIS A 1 3.50 10.72 -0.83
C HIS A 1 4.57 10.91 -1.93
N LYS A 2 5.07 12.13 -2.20
CA LYS A 2 5.96 12.37 -3.36
C LYS A 2 7.37 11.81 -3.12
N VAL A 3 7.86 11.92 -1.89
CA VAL A 3 9.16 11.38 -1.46
C VAL A 3 9.20 9.86 -1.66
N HIS A 4 8.12 9.16 -1.31
CA HIS A 4 8.00 7.72 -1.54
C HIS A 4 8.21 7.31 -3.01
N HIS A 5 7.68 8.11 -3.93
CA HIS A 5 7.83 7.89 -5.36
C HIS A 5 9.15 8.39 -5.97
N GLU A 6 10.14 8.79 -5.17
CA GLU A 6 11.52 8.93 -5.67
C GLU A 6 12.08 7.56 -6.11
N TRP A 7 11.51 6.47 -5.59
CA TRP A 7 11.72 5.10 -6.06
C TRP A 7 10.73 4.77 -7.17
N SER A 8 11.08 5.06 -8.43
CA SER A 8 10.23 4.70 -9.58
C SER A 8 10.15 3.19 -9.84
N SER A 9 11.14 2.43 -9.34
CA SER A 9 11.10 0.97 -9.23
C SER A 9 11.25 0.66 -7.73
N PRO A 10 10.14 0.35 -7.03
CA PRO A 10 10.19 0.13 -5.59
C PRO A 10 10.88 -1.19 -5.26
N VAL A 11 11.32 -1.29 -4.00
CA VAL A 11 11.80 -2.53 -3.39
C VAL A 11 11.17 -2.68 -2.03
N ALA A 12 11.14 -3.89 -1.47
CA ALA A 12 10.55 -4.17 -0.15
C ALA A 12 11.02 -3.19 0.96
N TRP A 13 12.26 -2.71 0.90
CA TRP A 13 12.80 -1.77 1.89
C TRP A 13 12.31 -0.32 1.73
N SER A 14 11.80 0.08 0.56
CA SER A 14 11.33 1.44 0.30
C SER A 14 9.90 1.70 0.82
N VAL A 15 9.21 0.70 1.37
CA VAL A 15 7.83 0.82 1.89
C VAL A 15 7.66 1.90 2.94
N MET A 16 8.69 2.14 3.77
CA MET A 16 8.68 3.19 4.81
C MET A 16 9.45 4.45 4.39
N TYR A 17 9.95 4.49 3.15
CA TYR A 17 10.63 5.67 2.64
C TYR A 17 9.59 6.73 2.28
N CYS A 18 9.29 7.61 3.21
CA CYS A 18 8.38 8.73 3.00
C CYS A 18 8.69 9.86 3.98
N HIS A 19 8.05 11.02 3.79
CA HIS A 19 8.20 12.11 4.75
C HIS A 19 7.54 11.74 6.09
N PRO A 20 8.07 12.10 7.28
CA PRO A 20 7.50 11.69 8.56
C PRO A 20 6.02 12.04 8.77
N LEU A 21 5.57 13.17 8.21
CA LEU A 21 4.14 13.53 8.22
C LEU A 21 3.29 12.60 7.34
N GLU A 22 3.82 12.15 6.20
CA GLU A 22 3.14 11.17 5.34
C GLU A 22 3.06 9.83 6.06
N PHE A 23 4.15 9.40 6.71
CA PHE A 23 4.17 8.19 7.52
C PHE A 23 3.04 8.19 8.56
N ILE A 24 2.91 9.27 9.34
CA ILE A 24 1.88 9.34 10.38
C ILE A 24 0.47 9.40 9.77
N LEU A 25 0.24 10.32 8.83
CA LEU A 25 -1.11 10.64 8.35
C LEU A 25 -1.64 9.66 7.30
N SER A 26 -0.79 9.22 6.37
CA SER A 26 -1.14 8.35 5.26
C SER A 26 -0.94 6.88 5.60
N ASP A 27 0.17 6.55 6.27
CA ASP A 27 0.53 5.13 6.45
C ASP A 27 -0.02 4.60 7.78
N GLN A 28 0.17 5.32 8.90
CA GLN A 28 -0.24 4.82 10.21
C GLN A 28 -1.72 5.05 10.54
N ILE A 29 -2.23 6.28 10.49
CA ILE A 29 -3.62 6.56 10.93
C ILE A 29 -4.66 5.67 10.24
N PRO A 30 -4.64 5.46 8.91
CA PRO A 30 -5.63 4.61 8.23
C PRO A 30 -5.61 3.15 8.69
N ILE A 31 -4.43 2.61 9.03
CA ILE A 31 -4.28 1.24 9.52
C ILE A 31 -4.83 1.10 10.95
N PHE A 32 -4.65 2.12 11.78
CA PHE A 32 -5.06 2.11 13.20
C PHE A 32 -6.53 2.48 13.44
N ILE A 33 -7.10 3.38 12.62
CA ILE A 33 -8.40 3.98 12.90
C ILE A 33 -9.55 2.95 12.89
N GLY A 34 -9.52 2.00 11.96
CA GLY A 34 -10.54 0.94 11.86
C GLY A 34 -10.60 0.10 13.14
N PRO A 35 -9.51 -0.57 13.53
CA PRO A 35 -9.48 -1.36 14.77
C PRO A 35 -9.81 -0.55 16.03
N ALA A 36 -9.42 0.72 16.08
CA ALA A 36 -9.73 1.63 17.19
C ALA A 36 -11.23 1.94 17.29
N ILE A 37 -11.89 2.27 16.17
CA ILE A 37 -13.34 2.49 16.11
C ILE A 37 -14.10 1.22 16.53
N CYS A 38 -13.64 0.06 16.03
CA CYS A 38 -14.25 -1.23 16.35
C CYS A 38 -13.93 -1.72 17.78
N LYS A 39 -13.06 -1.03 18.54
CA LYS A 39 -12.56 -1.45 19.86
C LYS A 39 -12.05 -2.89 19.85
N SER A 40 -11.25 -3.21 18.84
CA SER A 40 -10.82 -4.57 18.55
C SER A 40 -9.93 -5.14 19.67
N HIS A 41 -10.00 -6.46 19.87
CA HIS A 41 -9.12 -7.17 20.80
C HIS A 41 -7.65 -7.04 20.37
N PRO A 42 -6.67 -6.96 21.28
CA PRO A 42 -5.25 -6.80 20.92
C PRO A 42 -4.71 -7.85 19.94
N VAL A 43 -5.17 -9.10 20.06
CA VAL A 43 -4.80 -10.18 19.13
C VAL A 43 -5.31 -9.88 17.70
N THR A 44 -6.53 -9.38 17.56
CA THR A 44 -7.09 -8.97 16.26
C THR A 44 -6.28 -7.84 15.65
N ILE A 45 -5.87 -6.85 16.46
CA ILE A 45 -5.01 -5.75 16.02
C ILE A 45 -3.65 -6.27 15.54
N ALA A 46 -3.04 -7.20 16.29
CA ALA A 46 -1.75 -7.78 15.93
C ALA A 46 -1.80 -8.56 14.61
N VAL A 47 -2.84 -9.38 14.40
CA VAL A 47 -3.04 -10.11 13.14
C VAL A 47 -3.29 -9.15 11.98
N TRP A 48 -4.10 -8.12 12.20
CA TRP A 48 -4.37 -7.07 11.21
C TRP A 48 -3.09 -6.35 10.80
N PHE A 49 -2.24 -5.94 11.74
CA PHE A 49 -1.00 -5.25 11.43
C PHE A 49 0.01 -6.16 10.74
N LEU A 50 0.11 -7.42 11.17
CA LEU A 50 0.96 -8.39 10.48
C LEU A 50 0.53 -8.54 9.02
N TYR A 51 -0.76 -8.69 8.76
CA TYR A 51 -1.29 -8.78 7.40
C TYR A 51 -0.93 -7.54 6.58
N VAL A 52 -1.26 -6.34 7.06
CA VAL A 52 -1.04 -5.09 6.31
C VAL A 52 0.45 -4.85 6.02
N VAL A 53 1.32 -5.12 6.99
CA VAL A 53 2.77 -4.95 6.79
C VAL A 53 3.31 -5.94 5.77
N VAL A 54 2.92 -7.22 5.85
CA VAL A 54 3.37 -8.23 4.89
C VAL A 54 2.85 -7.91 3.49
N ASP A 55 1.57 -7.54 3.37
CA ASP A 55 0.96 -7.18 2.09
C ASP A 55 1.67 -5.98 1.45
N THR A 56 1.92 -4.92 2.22
CA THR A 56 2.63 -3.73 1.75
C THR A 56 4.05 -4.07 1.28
N VAL A 57 4.78 -4.89 2.06
CA VAL A 57 6.13 -5.36 1.69
C VAL A 57 6.11 -6.16 0.40
N VAL A 58 5.16 -7.08 0.24
CA VAL A 58 5.01 -7.90 -0.97
C VAL A 58 4.70 -7.02 -2.18
N ASP A 59 3.81 -6.05 -2.03
CA ASP A 59 3.37 -5.15 -3.11
C ASP A 59 4.51 -4.28 -3.65
N HIS A 60 5.56 -4.03 -2.86
CA HIS A 60 6.76 -3.30 -3.28
C HIS A 60 7.95 -4.20 -3.58
N SER A 61 7.82 -5.52 -3.45
CA SER A 61 8.95 -6.43 -3.49
C SER A 61 9.40 -6.80 -4.92
N GLY A 62 8.55 -6.58 -5.92
CA GLY A 62 8.72 -7.10 -7.28
C GLY A 62 8.43 -8.60 -7.42
N TYR A 63 7.98 -9.28 -6.34
CA TYR A 63 7.66 -10.70 -6.35
C TYR A 63 6.15 -10.95 -6.26
N HIS A 64 5.69 -11.96 -6.99
CA HIS A 64 4.35 -12.50 -6.85
C HIS A 64 4.32 -13.58 -5.76
N VAL A 65 3.84 -13.22 -4.57
CA VAL A 65 3.67 -14.16 -3.47
C VAL A 65 2.22 -14.67 -3.47
N PRO A 66 1.98 -15.99 -3.47
CA PRO A 66 0.62 -16.53 -3.40
C PRO A 66 -0.16 -15.96 -2.21
N PHE A 67 -1.44 -15.66 -2.43
CA PHE A 67 -2.40 -15.13 -1.43
C PHE A 67 -2.23 -13.65 -1.03
N PHE A 68 -1.26 -12.93 -1.60
CA PHE A 68 -1.09 -11.49 -1.39
C PHE A 68 -1.40 -10.70 -2.67
N LEU A 69 -1.47 -9.38 -2.55
CA LEU A 69 -1.65 -8.50 -3.69
C LEU A 69 -0.42 -8.53 -4.61
N TYR A 70 -0.66 -8.32 -5.90
CA TYR A 70 0.36 -8.47 -6.92
C TYR A 70 1.16 -7.16 -7.07
N SER A 71 2.47 -7.24 -6.83
CA SER A 71 3.37 -6.07 -6.90
C SER A 71 3.27 -5.28 -8.21
N ARG A 72 2.94 -5.95 -9.33
CA ARG A 72 2.87 -5.32 -10.64
C ARG A 72 1.96 -4.09 -10.69
N GLN A 73 0.83 -4.08 -9.97
CA GLN A 73 -0.05 -2.91 -9.95
C GLN A 73 0.66 -1.72 -9.29
N HIS A 74 1.28 -1.96 -8.14
CA HIS A 74 1.98 -0.91 -7.41
C HIS A 74 3.26 -0.48 -8.13
N ASP A 75 4.00 -1.41 -8.75
CA ASP A 75 5.15 -1.12 -9.60
C ASP A 75 4.76 -0.16 -10.74
N TYR A 76 3.62 -0.41 -11.41
CA TYR A 76 3.10 0.49 -12.44
C TYR A 76 2.70 1.86 -11.87
N HIS A 77 2.12 1.88 -10.67
CA HIS A 77 1.79 3.12 -9.97
C HIS A 77 3.08 3.93 -9.66
N HIS A 78 4.14 3.29 -9.19
CA HIS A 78 5.44 3.93 -8.98
C HIS A 78 6.06 4.46 -10.28
N GLU A 79 5.91 3.73 -11.39
CA GLU A 79 6.41 4.15 -12.69
C GLU A 79 5.66 5.39 -13.24
N LYS A 80 4.32 5.41 -13.12
CA LYS A 80 3.49 6.46 -13.73
C LYS A 80 3.13 7.61 -12.80
N PHE A 81 3.11 7.38 -11.49
CA PHE A 81 2.76 8.30 -10.40
C PHE A 81 1.30 8.80 -10.40
N ASN A 82 0.67 9.02 -11.56
CA ASN A 82 -0.67 9.60 -11.70
C ASN A 82 -1.72 8.63 -12.29
N GLU A 83 -1.46 7.33 -12.21
CA GLU A 83 -2.33 6.25 -12.68
C GLU A 83 -2.31 5.10 -11.66
N ASN A 84 -3.32 4.23 -11.72
CA ASN A 84 -3.45 3.00 -10.93
C ASN A 84 -3.23 3.20 -9.41
N PHE A 85 -4.05 4.04 -8.79
CA PHE A 85 -3.88 4.48 -7.39
C PHE A 85 -4.32 3.46 -6.34
N GLY A 86 -5.23 2.56 -6.69
CA GLY A 86 -5.88 1.66 -5.76
C GLY A 86 -5.22 0.28 -5.74
N VAL A 87 -4.94 -0.20 -4.53
CA VAL A 87 -4.31 -1.51 -4.29
C VAL A 87 -5.13 -2.68 -4.85
N PHE A 88 -6.47 -2.58 -4.83
CA PHE A 88 -7.37 -3.61 -5.39
C PHE A 88 -7.87 -3.29 -6.82
N GLY A 89 -7.54 -2.12 -7.37
CA GLY A 89 -7.95 -1.68 -8.71
C GLY A 89 -9.46 -1.44 -8.93
N TRP A 90 -10.34 -1.70 -7.95
CA TRP A 90 -11.79 -1.46 -8.11
C TRP A 90 -12.11 0.02 -8.27
N CYS A 91 -11.52 0.86 -7.42
CA CYS A 91 -11.65 2.31 -7.52
C CYS A 91 -11.03 2.81 -8.83
N ASP A 92 -9.90 2.26 -9.27
CA ASP A 92 -9.31 2.68 -10.55
C ASP A 92 -10.17 2.31 -11.74
N SER A 93 -10.78 1.13 -11.72
CA SER A 93 -11.69 0.68 -12.77
C SER A 93 -12.94 1.57 -12.83
N LEU A 94 -13.47 1.95 -11.67
CA LEU A 94 -14.63 2.85 -11.56
C LEU A 94 -14.31 4.26 -12.09
N HIS A 95 -13.13 4.79 -11.78
CA HIS A 95 -12.73 6.16 -12.15
C HIS A 95 -11.92 6.24 -13.45
N GLY A 96 -11.59 5.09 -14.05
CA GLY A 96 -10.85 4.98 -15.30
C GLY A 96 -9.36 5.32 -15.21
N THR A 97 -8.73 5.14 -14.05
CA THR A 97 -7.32 5.47 -13.80
C THR A 97 -6.36 4.29 -14.04
N ASN A 98 -6.85 3.14 -14.47
CA ASN A 98 -6.06 1.95 -14.84
C ASN A 98 -6.20 1.55 -16.33
N LYS A 99 -6.66 2.44 -17.22
CA LYS A 99 -6.92 2.10 -18.64
C LYS A 99 -5.68 1.67 -19.44
N LYS A 100 -4.49 2.06 -18.98
CA LYS A 100 -3.20 1.78 -19.64
C LYS A 100 -2.40 0.69 -18.92
N TYR A 101 -2.90 0.22 -17.77
CA TYR A 101 -2.32 -0.88 -17.00
C TYR A 101 -2.66 -2.23 -17.63
#